data_AF-A0A2M8NLX4-F1
#
_entry.id   AF-A0A2M8NLX4-F1
#
_cell.length_a   1.000
_cell.length_b   1.000
_cell.length_c   1.000
_cell.angle_alpha   90.00
_cell.angle_beta   90.00
_cell.angle_gamma   90.00
#
_symmetry.space_group_name_H-M   'P 1'
#
loop_
_entity.id
_entity.type
_entity.pdbx_description
1 polymer ?
#
loop_
_entity_poly.entity_id
_entity_poly.type
_entity_poly.pdbx_seq_one_letter_code
_entity_poly.pdbx_strand_id
1 'polypeptide(L)'
;MPLSNFSMRFKSQTNWTDASVSFYASTATTNGNYRIDNVELRTTRTTTNAGTVCGDPNLPGVTGGGDSTNLLSNPSFDSAIGSVNGNWGVFGDPTNPPHYRDLGVFYMYRTAAINSAAVLQNSNQTINQGVRWEMTIQLANSSPTVPYRVTLLVRSEDFSDLAVCTFYLPAGGTLQTYTMRGFTTLPWTSASTDAAVSIYMSSSAASGWVHIDNVSLRRRPSMAIAGTECYPPGSAPADMLPADIELPALLPTAVPPLYAPEGAPPEIPLLIVPADTESEGGTAEGSVTE
;
A
#
# COMPACT_ATOMS: atom_id res chain seq x y z
N MET A 1 26.70 -4.77 15.75
CA MET A 1 25.83 -5.61 14.90
C MET A 1 26.30 -5.47 13.45
N PRO A 2 26.26 -6.55 12.64
CA PRO A 2 26.48 -6.44 11.20
C PRO A 2 25.39 -5.56 10.57
N LEU A 3 25.68 -4.97 9.40
CA LEU A 3 24.68 -4.25 8.62
C LEU A 3 23.73 -5.26 7.98
N SER A 4 22.46 -4.91 7.90
CA SER A 4 21.43 -5.71 7.22
C SER A 4 20.92 -4.96 5.99
N ASN A 5 20.55 -5.70 4.95
CA ASN A 5 20.05 -5.13 3.71
C ASN A 5 18.53 -4.90 3.80
N PHE A 6 18.14 -3.63 3.84
CA PHE A 6 16.75 -3.22 3.66
C PHE A 6 16.53 -2.86 2.19
N SER A 7 15.30 -3.04 1.70
CA SER A 7 14.97 -2.66 0.32
C SER A 7 13.61 -1.96 0.25
N MET A 8 13.45 -1.07 -0.71
CA MET A 8 12.17 -0.46 -1.04
C MET A 8 11.92 -0.65 -2.53
N ARG A 9 10.76 -1.17 -2.89
CA ARG A 9 10.32 -1.33 -4.28
C ARG A 9 8.96 -0.68 -4.44
N PHE A 10 8.81 0.14 -5.48
CA PHE A 10 7.55 0.80 -5.77
C PHE A 10 7.48 1.13 -7.26
N LYS A 11 6.30 1.56 -7.71
CA LYS A 11 6.08 2.10 -9.05
C LYS A 11 5.72 3.58 -8.92
N SER A 12 6.42 4.45 -9.64
CA SER A 12 6.01 5.86 -9.70
C SER A 12 4.72 5.97 -10.52
N GLN A 13 3.79 6.81 -10.05
CA GLN A 13 2.55 7.11 -10.79
C GLN A 13 2.76 8.21 -11.81
N THR A 14 3.84 8.99 -11.67
CA THR A 14 4.25 10.06 -12.56
C THR A 14 5.75 9.93 -12.85
N ASN A 15 6.20 10.65 -13.88
CA ASN A 15 7.64 10.75 -14.16
C ASN A 15 8.33 11.50 -13.04
N TRP A 16 9.50 11.01 -12.62
CA TRP A 16 10.38 11.67 -11.66
C TRP A 16 11.61 12.15 -12.41
N THR A 17 11.90 13.45 -12.36
CA THR A 17 13.10 14.05 -12.95
C THR A 17 14.24 14.20 -11.93
N ASP A 18 13.91 14.35 -10.65
CA ASP A 18 14.85 14.67 -9.58
C ASP A 18 14.62 13.77 -8.35
N ALA A 19 14.85 12.47 -8.53
CA ALA A 19 14.67 11.51 -7.46
C ALA A 19 15.69 11.75 -6.33
N SER A 20 15.21 11.84 -5.09
CA SER A 20 16.04 11.93 -3.90
C SER A 20 15.66 10.83 -2.89
N VAL A 21 16.64 10.39 -2.12
CA VAL A 21 16.45 9.46 -1.00
C VAL A 21 16.82 10.22 0.27
N SER A 22 15.93 10.19 1.26
CA SER A 22 16.10 10.85 2.56
C SER A 22 15.92 9.84 3.67
N PHE A 23 16.73 9.97 4.73
CA PHE A 23 16.68 9.10 5.90
C PHE A 23 16.34 9.96 7.12
N TYR A 24 15.30 9.55 7.85
CA TYR A 24 14.84 10.25 9.04
C TYR A 24 14.92 9.30 10.24
N ALA A 25 15.63 9.73 11.28
CA ALA A 25 15.58 9.05 12.56
C ALA A 25 14.20 9.30 13.20
N SER A 26 13.45 8.25 13.49
CA SER A 26 12.13 8.34 14.12
C SER A 26 12.14 8.00 15.62
N THR A 27 13.31 7.74 16.20
CA THR A 27 13.44 7.35 17.61
C THR A 27 13.91 8.53 18.45
N ALA A 28 13.16 8.87 19.50
CA ALA A 28 13.51 9.93 20.45
C ALA A 28 14.48 9.42 21.53
N THR A 29 15.67 8.96 21.12
CA THR A 29 16.73 8.50 22.03
C THR A 29 17.98 9.37 21.85
N THR A 30 18.66 9.68 22.96
CA THR A 30 19.97 10.32 22.95
C THR A 30 21.11 9.30 22.76
N ASN A 31 20.78 8.01 22.77
CA ASN A 31 21.75 6.93 22.73
C ASN A 31 21.69 6.20 21.39
N GLY A 32 22.83 6.18 20.70
CA GLY A 32 23.03 5.44 19.45
C GLY A 32 23.06 6.32 18.20
N ASN A 33 23.60 5.77 17.13
CA ASN A 33 23.62 6.38 15.80
C ASN A 33 23.16 5.32 14.79
N TYR A 34 22.41 5.75 13.77
CA TYR A 34 22.16 4.89 12.62
C TYR A 34 23.43 4.75 11.79
N ARG A 35 23.75 3.53 11.37
CA ARG A 35 24.81 3.26 10.40
C ARG A 35 24.16 2.91 9.08
N ILE A 36 24.37 3.78 8.10
CA ILE A 36 23.85 3.64 6.75
C ILE A 36 25.07 3.50 5.83
N ASP A 37 25.03 2.52 4.95
CA ASP A 37 26.10 2.26 4.00
C ASP A 37 25.51 1.67 2.71
N ASN A 38 26.21 1.84 1.60
CA ASN A 38 25.85 1.29 0.28
C ASN A 38 24.41 1.58 -0.17
N VAL A 39 23.96 2.84 -0.02
CA VAL A 39 22.65 3.27 -0.50
C VAL A 39 22.62 3.24 -2.02
N GLU A 40 21.64 2.55 -2.58
CA GLU A 40 21.49 2.40 -4.01
C GLU A 40 20.04 2.62 -4.45
N LEU A 41 19.86 3.44 -5.48
CA LEU A 41 18.59 3.64 -6.16
C LEU A 41 18.73 3.13 -7.60
N ARG A 42 17.93 2.11 -7.94
CA ARG A 42 17.90 1.52 -9.28
C ARG A 42 16.49 1.57 -9.85
N THR A 43 16.39 1.82 -11.15
CA THR A 43 15.16 1.60 -11.91
C THR A 43 15.16 0.19 -12.50
N THR A 44 14.06 -0.54 -12.40
CA THR A 44 13.89 -1.84 -13.05
C THR A 44 12.61 -1.83 -13.86
N ARG A 45 12.68 -2.19 -15.14
CA ARG A 45 11.53 -2.18 -16.06
C ARG A 45 10.74 -3.49 -16.10
N THR A 46 11.27 -4.56 -15.49
CA THR A 46 10.72 -5.92 -15.59
C THR A 46 9.89 -6.33 -14.37
N THR A 47 9.90 -5.55 -13.30
CA THR A 47 9.16 -5.89 -12.08
C THR A 47 7.79 -5.22 -12.05
N THR A 48 6.74 -6.02 -12.00
CA THR A 48 5.37 -5.59 -11.75
C THR A 48 5.10 -5.57 -10.25
N ASN A 49 5.49 -4.50 -9.56
CA ASN A 49 5.08 -4.32 -8.17
C ASN A 49 3.64 -3.81 -8.15
N ALA A 50 2.74 -4.57 -7.51
CA ALA A 50 1.37 -4.16 -7.29
C ALA A 50 1.29 -2.94 -6.33
N GLY A 51 2.22 -2.82 -5.39
CA GLY A 51 2.26 -1.74 -4.40
C GLY A 51 3.67 -1.24 -4.09
N THR A 52 3.78 -0.51 -2.99
CA THR A 52 5.07 -0.18 -2.37
C THR A 52 5.41 -1.26 -1.35
N VAL A 53 6.58 -1.87 -1.46
CA VAL A 53 7.06 -2.93 -0.57
C VAL A 53 8.40 -2.50 0.03
N CYS A 54 8.41 -2.33 1.34
CA CYS A 54 9.61 -2.11 2.14
C CYS A 54 10.03 -3.47 2.74
N GLY A 55 11.00 -4.12 2.11
CA GLY A 55 11.51 -5.43 2.53
C GLY A 55 12.37 -5.33 3.79
N ASP A 56 12.03 -6.13 4.79
CA ASP A 56 12.74 -6.21 6.07
C ASP A 56 13.48 -7.56 6.20
N PRO A 57 14.82 -7.56 6.35
CA PRO A 57 15.59 -8.80 6.50
C PRO A 57 15.34 -9.53 7.82
N ASN A 58 14.74 -8.85 8.81
CA ASN A 58 14.40 -9.41 10.12
C ASN A 58 12.94 -9.84 10.21
N LEU A 59 12.25 -9.99 9.07
CA LEU A 59 10.87 -10.47 9.02
C LEU A 59 10.74 -11.81 9.80
N PRO A 60 9.83 -11.89 10.78
CA PRO A 60 9.56 -13.15 11.48
C PRO A 60 9.02 -14.20 10.52
N GLY A 61 9.32 -15.48 10.79
CA GLY A 61 8.72 -16.60 10.07
C GLY A 61 7.18 -16.56 10.08
N VAL A 62 6.55 -17.19 9.09
CA VAL A 62 5.09 -17.35 9.07
C VAL A 62 4.71 -18.18 10.29
N THR A 63 3.69 -17.74 11.04
CA THR A 63 3.14 -18.52 12.15
C THR A 63 1.78 -19.08 11.76
N GLY A 64 1.46 -20.28 12.22
CA GLY A 64 0.12 -20.84 12.04
C GLY A 64 -0.89 -20.09 12.91
N GLY A 65 -2.16 -20.05 12.49
CA GLY A 65 -3.24 -19.46 13.26
C GLY A 65 -4.40 -19.00 12.38
N GLY A 66 -5.58 -18.88 12.97
CA GLY A 66 -6.71 -18.24 12.30
C GLY A 66 -6.57 -16.72 12.31
N ASP A 67 -7.15 -16.07 11.30
CA ASP A 67 -7.28 -14.62 11.27
C ASP A 67 -8.15 -14.13 12.44
N SER A 68 -7.82 -12.97 13.01
CA SER A 68 -8.68 -12.37 14.03
C SER A 68 -9.90 -11.66 13.43
N THR A 69 -10.87 -11.37 14.29
CA THR A 69 -11.88 -10.33 14.01
C THR A 69 -11.21 -8.96 13.85
N ASN A 70 -11.99 -7.95 13.44
CA ASN A 70 -11.53 -6.57 13.46
C ASN A 70 -11.14 -6.17 14.89
N LEU A 71 -9.96 -5.58 15.04
CA LEU A 71 -9.45 -5.07 16.31
C LEU A 71 -9.97 -3.67 16.62
N LEU A 72 -10.51 -2.98 15.62
CA LEU A 72 -11.04 -1.62 15.74
C LEU A 72 -12.51 -1.63 16.17
N SER A 73 -12.87 -0.62 16.96
CA SER A 73 -14.25 -0.31 17.31
C SER A 73 -14.80 0.76 16.36
N ASN A 74 -16.12 0.72 16.11
CA ASN A 74 -16.79 1.67 15.21
C ASN A 74 -16.10 1.81 13.83
N PRO A 75 -15.80 0.70 13.13
CA PRO A 75 -15.02 0.73 11.88
C PRO A 75 -15.73 1.42 10.71
N SER A 76 -17.06 1.46 10.73
CA SER A 76 -17.95 2.09 9.76
C SER A 76 -18.44 3.48 10.21
N PHE A 77 -17.82 4.05 11.25
CA PHE A 77 -18.20 5.34 11.84
C PHE A 77 -19.69 5.51 12.20
N ASP A 78 -20.52 4.46 12.25
CA ASP A 78 -21.96 4.54 12.52
C ASP A 78 -22.32 5.07 13.92
N SER A 79 -21.34 5.15 14.83
CA SER A 79 -21.48 5.71 16.17
C SER A 79 -20.77 7.06 16.31
N ALA A 80 -21.14 7.82 17.35
CA ALA A 80 -20.44 9.05 17.74
C ALA A 80 -18.93 8.80 17.91
N ILE A 81 -18.11 9.76 17.51
CA ILE A 81 -16.65 9.76 17.71
C ILE A 81 -16.29 10.81 18.77
N GLY A 82 -15.09 10.76 19.33
CA GLY A 82 -14.60 11.77 20.29
C GLY A 82 -13.71 11.23 21.42
N SER A 83 -13.47 9.92 21.48
CA SER A 83 -12.54 9.29 22.43
C SER A 83 -11.58 8.42 21.65
N VAL A 84 -10.27 8.58 21.85
CA VAL A 84 -9.25 7.71 21.23
C VAL A 84 -9.27 6.30 21.79
N ASN A 85 -9.58 6.14 23.08
CA ASN A 85 -9.50 4.86 23.76
C ASN A 85 -10.75 4.05 23.45
N GLY A 86 -10.63 3.09 22.53
CA GLY A 86 -11.72 2.22 22.09
C GLY A 86 -12.73 2.89 21.16
N ASN A 87 -12.41 4.05 20.60
CA ASN A 87 -13.20 4.72 19.54
C ASN A 87 -12.30 5.69 18.76
N TRP A 88 -12.85 6.42 17.79
CA TRP A 88 -12.11 7.41 17.02
C TRP A 88 -12.01 8.75 17.75
N GLY A 89 -10.81 9.35 17.77
CA GLY A 89 -10.56 10.71 18.21
C GLY A 89 -9.96 11.57 17.10
N VAL A 90 -10.32 12.85 17.06
CA VAL A 90 -9.81 13.83 16.08
C VAL A 90 -8.82 14.76 16.76
N PHE A 91 -7.66 14.96 16.13
CA PHE A 91 -6.54 15.71 16.66
C PHE A 91 -6.00 16.67 15.61
N GLY A 92 -5.64 17.87 16.03
CA GLY A 92 -4.87 18.80 15.22
C GLY A 92 -4.17 19.87 16.04
N ASP A 93 -3.15 20.47 15.42
CA ASP A 93 -2.38 21.58 15.98
C ASP A 93 -2.41 22.77 15.00
N PRO A 94 -2.75 24.00 15.44
CA PRO A 94 -3.08 24.41 16.81
C PRO A 94 -4.53 24.11 17.22
N THR A 95 -5.36 23.64 16.29
CA THR A 95 -6.77 23.33 16.53
C THR A 95 -7.18 22.09 15.76
N ASN A 96 -8.25 21.43 16.20
CA ASN A 96 -8.79 20.29 15.48
C ASN A 96 -9.22 20.68 14.05
N PRO A 97 -8.94 19.83 13.06
CA PRO A 97 -9.38 20.06 11.69
C PRO A 97 -10.90 20.13 11.58
N PRO A 98 -11.43 20.85 10.58
CA PRO A 98 -12.82 20.72 10.19
C PRO A 98 -13.13 19.24 9.90
N HIS A 99 -14.19 18.74 10.53
CA HIS A 99 -14.64 17.37 10.38
C HIS A 99 -16.13 17.26 10.63
N TYR A 100 -16.75 16.23 10.06
CA TYR A 100 -18.12 15.82 10.39
C TYR A 100 -18.31 14.35 10.02
N ARG A 101 -19.47 13.80 10.36
CA ARG A 101 -19.91 12.48 9.93
C ARG A 101 -21.26 12.60 9.23
N ASP A 102 -21.42 11.87 8.14
CA ASP A 102 -22.70 11.69 7.49
C ASP A 102 -22.83 10.26 6.95
N LEU A 103 -23.98 9.61 7.20
CA LEU A 103 -24.31 8.25 6.70
C LEU A 103 -23.20 7.19 6.83
N GLY A 104 -22.51 7.10 7.98
CA GLY A 104 -21.43 6.13 8.21
C GLY A 104 -20.08 6.53 7.59
N VAL A 105 -19.99 7.68 6.93
CA VAL A 105 -18.73 8.19 6.38
C VAL A 105 -18.20 9.32 7.26
N PHE A 106 -16.92 9.25 7.59
CA PHE A 106 -16.22 10.31 8.29
C PHE A 106 -15.52 11.26 7.30
N TYR A 107 -15.70 12.55 7.48
CA TYR A 107 -15.19 13.59 6.60
C TYR A 107 -14.21 14.46 7.37
N MET A 108 -13.02 14.68 6.81
CA MET A 108 -12.01 15.57 7.40
C MET A 108 -11.13 16.20 6.32
N TYR A 109 -10.61 17.39 6.56
CA TYR A 109 -9.51 17.96 5.78
C TYR A 109 -8.62 18.86 6.66
N ARG A 110 -7.39 19.09 6.22
CA ARG A 110 -6.45 20.01 6.87
C ARG A 110 -6.47 21.35 6.15
N THR A 111 -6.64 22.45 6.88
CA THR A 111 -6.46 23.80 6.32
C THR A 111 -4.98 24.19 6.35
N ALA A 112 -4.58 25.23 5.62
CA ALA A 112 -3.22 25.75 5.67
C ALA A 112 -2.83 26.34 7.04
N ALA A 113 -3.81 26.71 7.88
CA ALA A 113 -3.58 27.22 9.23
C ALA A 113 -3.33 26.11 10.28
N ILE A 114 -3.49 24.85 9.89
CA ILE A 114 -3.34 23.68 10.76
C ILE A 114 -2.07 22.92 10.36
N ASN A 115 -1.13 22.80 11.30
CA ASN A 115 0.16 22.13 11.14
C ASN A 115 -0.02 20.62 10.98
N SER A 116 -0.96 20.03 11.72
CA SER A 116 -1.24 18.59 11.71
C SER A 116 -2.74 18.31 11.85
N ALA A 117 -3.23 17.27 11.18
CA ALA A 117 -4.61 16.83 11.27
C ALA A 117 -4.66 15.31 11.17
N ALA A 118 -5.19 14.67 12.20
CA ALA A 118 -5.27 13.23 12.29
C ALA A 118 -6.60 12.78 12.90
N VAL A 119 -7.07 11.62 12.45
CA VAL A 119 -8.06 10.83 13.17
C VAL A 119 -7.41 9.51 13.58
N LEU A 120 -7.54 9.12 14.85
CA LEU A 120 -6.82 7.96 15.38
C LEU A 120 -7.65 7.22 16.43
N GLN A 121 -7.34 5.93 16.60
CA GLN A 121 -7.97 5.05 17.56
C GLN A 121 -6.91 4.12 18.18
N ASN A 122 -6.93 4.03 19.50
CA ASN A 122 -6.27 2.97 20.26
C ASN A 122 -7.25 1.80 20.37
N SER A 123 -6.85 0.61 19.93
CA SER A 123 -7.72 -0.57 19.84
C SER A 123 -8.00 -1.24 21.19
N ASN A 124 -7.18 -0.96 22.20
CA ASN A 124 -7.03 -1.68 23.47
C ASN A 124 -6.74 -3.17 23.29
N GLN A 125 -6.23 -3.59 22.13
CA GLN A 125 -5.91 -4.98 21.83
C GLN A 125 -4.39 -5.22 21.90
N THR A 126 -4.03 -6.36 22.51
CA THR A 126 -2.65 -6.84 22.54
C THR A 126 -2.29 -7.54 21.22
N ILE A 127 -1.14 -7.17 20.66
CA ILE A 127 -0.52 -7.85 19.52
C ILE A 127 0.91 -8.25 19.93
N ASN A 128 1.16 -9.56 20.00
CA ASN A 128 2.48 -10.07 20.38
C ASN A 128 3.52 -9.76 19.31
N GLN A 129 4.79 -9.70 19.71
CA GLN A 129 5.92 -9.57 18.78
C GLN A 129 5.85 -10.62 17.65
N GLY A 130 6.23 -10.20 16.45
CA GLY A 130 6.27 -11.02 15.26
C GLY A 130 4.90 -11.34 14.63
N VAL A 131 3.80 -10.86 15.21
CA VAL A 131 2.47 -11.08 14.65
C VAL A 131 2.30 -10.20 13.41
N ARG A 132 1.87 -10.86 12.32
CA ARG A 132 1.52 -10.21 11.06
C ARG A 132 0.12 -9.64 11.14
N TRP A 133 -0.08 -8.47 10.55
CA TRP A 133 -1.35 -7.76 10.57
C TRP A 133 -1.65 -7.16 9.21
N GLU A 134 -2.94 -6.99 8.93
CA GLU A 134 -3.46 -6.34 7.74
C GLU A 134 -4.44 -5.26 8.17
N MET A 135 -4.29 -4.08 7.58
CA MET A 135 -5.22 -2.98 7.69
C MET A 135 -5.83 -2.69 6.32
N THR A 136 -7.15 -2.54 6.26
CA THR A 136 -7.87 -2.03 5.08
C THR A 136 -8.65 -0.79 5.46
N ILE A 137 -8.81 0.12 4.50
CA ILE A 137 -9.55 1.36 4.69
C ILE A 137 -10.15 1.81 3.36
N GLN A 138 -11.34 2.41 3.39
CA GLN A 138 -11.87 3.11 2.23
C GLN A 138 -11.59 4.60 2.35
N LEU A 139 -10.97 5.15 1.30
CA LEU A 139 -10.63 6.57 1.21
C LEU A 139 -11.19 7.15 -0.08
N ALA A 140 -11.67 8.39 -0.01
CA ALA A 140 -12.05 9.19 -1.17
C ALA A 140 -11.58 10.64 -1.00
N ASN A 141 -11.58 11.40 -2.09
CA ASN A 141 -11.27 12.83 -2.07
C ASN A 141 -12.29 13.57 -2.93
N SER A 142 -13.12 14.41 -2.29
CA SER A 142 -14.14 15.21 -2.98
C SER A 142 -13.63 16.53 -3.56
N SER A 143 -12.35 16.88 -3.39
CA SER A 143 -11.76 18.01 -4.09
C SER A 143 -11.79 17.76 -5.60
N PRO A 144 -12.38 18.65 -6.43
CA PRO A 144 -12.52 18.42 -7.86
C PRO A 144 -11.20 18.57 -8.65
N THR A 145 -10.21 19.26 -8.09
CA THR A 145 -9.00 19.66 -8.83
C THR A 145 -7.70 19.33 -8.12
N VAL A 146 -7.72 19.11 -6.81
CA VAL A 146 -6.49 18.92 -6.02
C VAL A 146 -6.43 17.50 -5.48
N PRO A 147 -5.43 16.68 -5.87
CA PRO A 147 -5.21 15.39 -5.25
C PRO A 147 -4.76 15.58 -3.80
N TYR A 148 -5.18 14.68 -2.93
CA TYR A 148 -4.81 14.72 -1.52
C TYR A 148 -3.82 13.61 -1.19
N ARG A 149 -2.97 13.86 -0.19
CA ARG A 149 -2.07 12.86 0.36
C ARG A 149 -2.55 12.48 1.75
N VAL A 150 -2.72 11.19 1.98
CA VAL A 150 -3.09 10.61 3.28
C VAL A 150 -1.98 9.67 3.74
N THR A 151 -1.59 9.80 5.00
CA THR A 151 -0.58 8.94 5.61
C THR A 151 -1.23 8.08 6.70
N LEU A 152 -1.13 6.76 6.55
CA LEU A 152 -1.65 5.76 7.47
C LEU A 152 -0.53 5.23 8.35
N LEU A 153 -0.77 5.16 9.65
CA LEU A 153 0.12 4.56 10.64
C LEU A 153 -0.61 3.43 11.34
N VAL A 154 0.04 2.28 11.44
CA VAL A 154 -0.31 1.22 12.40
C VAL A 154 0.88 1.09 13.34
N ARG A 155 0.64 1.24 14.64
CA ARG A 155 1.71 1.46 15.63
C ARG A 155 1.36 0.92 17.02
N SER A 156 2.35 0.84 17.89
CA SER A 156 2.14 0.84 19.34
C SER A 156 1.67 2.22 19.83
N GLU A 157 0.96 2.24 20.97
CA GLU A 157 0.48 3.48 21.60
C GLU A 157 1.58 4.53 21.83
N ASP A 158 2.77 4.08 22.22
CA ASP A 158 3.94 4.89 22.55
C ASP A 158 4.85 5.21 21.36
N PHE A 159 4.47 4.78 20.14
CA PHE A 159 5.25 4.93 18.92
C PHE A 159 6.64 4.23 18.92
N SER A 160 6.90 3.32 19.86
CA SER A 160 8.15 2.54 19.87
C SER A 160 8.25 1.55 18.70
N ASP A 161 7.11 1.16 18.12
CA ASP A 161 7.03 0.29 16.95
C ASP A 161 5.91 0.80 16.02
N LEU A 162 6.21 0.96 14.74
CA LEU A 162 5.24 1.49 13.77
C LEU A 162 5.57 1.05 12.33
N ALA A 163 4.52 0.99 11.52
CA ALA A 163 4.58 0.94 10.08
C ALA A 163 3.84 2.13 9.48
N VAL A 164 4.26 2.58 8.29
CA VAL A 164 3.69 3.75 7.62
C VAL A 164 3.39 3.44 6.15
N CYS A 165 2.21 3.81 5.69
CA CYS A 165 1.88 3.89 4.26
C CYS A 165 1.39 5.29 3.90
N THR A 166 1.78 5.79 2.73
CA THR A 166 1.27 7.07 2.22
C THR A 166 0.62 6.85 0.86
N PHE A 167 -0.59 7.39 0.71
CA PHE A 167 -1.40 7.25 -0.48
C PHE A 167 -1.76 8.61 -1.06
N TYR A 168 -1.78 8.68 -2.40
CA TYR A 168 -2.35 9.79 -3.14
C TYR A 168 -3.78 9.45 -3.54
N LEU A 169 -4.72 10.31 -3.16
CA LEU A 169 -6.12 10.21 -3.49
C LEU A 169 -6.40 11.09 -4.71
N PRO A 170 -6.88 10.53 -5.83
CA PRO A 170 -7.20 11.33 -7.02
C PRO A 170 -8.27 12.36 -6.70
N ALA A 171 -8.22 13.51 -7.36
CA ALA A 171 -9.24 14.55 -7.25
C ALA A 171 -10.59 14.00 -7.76
N GLY A 172 -11.68 14.28 -7.03
CA GLY A 172 -13.04 13.85 -7.35
C GLY A 172 -13.24 12.33 -7.28
N GLY A 173 -12.35 11.60 -6.59
CA GLY A 173 -12.41 10.15 -6.48
C GLY A 173 -13.58 9.68 -5.61
N THR A 174 -14.13 8.51 -5.91
CA THR A 174 -15.08 7.79 -5.04
C THR A 174 -14.33 7.02 -3.94
N LEU A 175 -15.06 6.46 -2.97
CA LEU A 175 -14.46 5.58 -1.96
C LEU A 175 -13.82 4.37 -2.64
N GLN A 176 -12.53 4.18 -2.37
CA GLN A 176 -11.75 3.04 -2.86
C GLN A 176 -10.99 2.39 -1.72
N THR A 177 -10.77 1.08 -1.81
CA THR A 177 -10.06 0.32 -0.77
C THR A 177 -8.55 0.44 -0.92
N TYR A 178 -7.88 0.85 0.15
CA TYR A 178 -6.44 0.86 0.32
C TYR A 178 -6.06 -0.20 1.35
N THR A 179 -4.96 -0.90 1.13
CA THR A 179 -4.48 -1.96 2.02
C THR A 179 -3.07 -1.68 2.49
N MET A 180 -2.83 -1.94 3.76
CA MET A 180 -1.53 -1.86 4.41
C MET A 180 -1.27 -3.16 5.16
N ARG A 181 -0.08 -3.72 5.02
CA ARG A 181 0.33 -4.95 5.72
C ARG A 181 1.67 -4.76 6.39
N GLY A 182 1.87 -5.51 7.46
CA GLY A 182 3.14 -5.53 8.17
C GLY A 182 3.15 -6.55 9.28
N PHE A 183 4.10 -6.37 10.19
CA PHE A 183 4.26 -7.18 11.39
C PHE A 183 4.73 -6.28 12.53
N THR A 184 4.55 -6.74 13.77
CA THR A 184 5.05 -6.04 14.95
C THR A 184 6.49 -6.45 15.24
N THR A 185 7.40 -5.50 15.38
CA THR A 185 8.79 -5.77 15.78
C THR A 185 8.96 -5.84 17.29
N LEU A 186 8.02 -5.24 18.05
CA LEU A 186 7.93 -5.26 19.51
C LEU A 186 6.52 -5.72 19.94
N PRO A 187 6.34 -6.22 21.18
CA PRO A 187 5.02 -6.54 21.68
C PRO A 187 4.20 -5.26 21.95
N TRP A 188 2.98 -5.24 21.43
CA TRP A 188 1.99 -4.18 21.68
C TRP A 188 1.03 -4.65 22.76
N THR A 189 1.11 -4.11 23.98
CA THR A 189 0.41 -4.61 25.16
C THR A 189 -0.64 -3.62 25.67
N SER A 190 -1.81 -4.12 26.05
CA SER A 190 -2.98 -3.31 26.44
C SER A 190 -2.81 -2.39 27.67
N ALA A 191 -1.67 -2.43 28.35
CA ALA A 191 -1.41 -1.61 29.54
C ALA A 191 -0.67 -0.30 29.25
N SER A 192 0.02 -0.19 28.11
CA SER A 192 0.81 1.00 27.76
C SER A 192 1.26 1.10 26.30
N THR A 193 1.05 0.05 25.49
CA THR A 193 1.58 -0.06 24.13
C THR A 193 0.59 -0.77 23.21
N ASP A 194 -0.72 -0.55 23.37
CA ASP A 194 -1.73 -1.27 22.59
C ASP A 194 -1.63 -0.95 21.09
N ALA A 195 -2.30 -1.76 20.25
CA ALA A 195 -2.34 -1.48 18.82
C ALA A 195 -3.15 -0.22 18.54
N ALA A 196 -2.59 0.71 17.77
CA ALA A 196 -3.24 1.95 17.40
C ALA A 196 -3.16 2.19 15.89
N VAL A 197 -4.22 2.80 15.34
CA VAL A 197 -4.29 3.26 13.96
C VAL A 197 -4.37 4.78 13.96
N SER A 198 -3.61 5.45 13.09
CA SER A 198 -3.68 6.90 12.90
C SER A 198 -3.71 7.25 11.41
N ILE A 199 -4.62 8.15 11.04
CA ILE A 199 -4.86 8.56 9.65
C ILE A 199 -4.59 10.06 9.57
N TYR A 200 -3.47 10.45 8.96
CA TYR A 200 -3.01 11.83 8.84
C TYR A 200 -3.37 12.45 7.50
N MET A 201 -3.88 13.68 7.54
CA MET A 201 -4.11 14.51 6.35
C MET A 201 -2.82 15.25 6.01
N SER A 202 -2.02 14.66 5.12
CA SER A 202 -0.67 15.15 4.82
C SER A 202 -0.66 16.38 3.92
N SER A 203 -1.71 16.60 3.13
CA SER A 203 -1.90 17.82 2.33
C SER A 203 -2.81 18.82 3.05
N SER A 204 -2.50 20.12 2.94
CA SER A 204 -3.45 21.19 3.26
C SER A 204 -4.31 21.51 2.04
N ALA A 205 -5.56 21.88 2.25
CA ALA A 205 -6.47 22.28 1.18
C ALA A 205 -7.40 23.41 1.60
N ALA A 206 -7.87 24.16 0.60
CA ALA A 206 -8.86 25.24 0.78
C ALA A 206 -10.30 24.73 0.67
N SER A 207 -10.53 23.59 0.02
CA SER A 207 -11.85 22.98 -0.21
C SER A 207 -11.70 21.50 -0.54
N GLY A 208 -12.79 20.74 -0.35
CA GLY A 208 -12.84 19.29 -0.50
C GLY A 208 -12.66 18.56 0.84
N TRP A 209 -13.09 17.31 0.87
CA TRP A 209 -13.02 16.44 2.05
C TRP A 209 -12.29 15.15 1.69
N VAL A 210 -11.45 14.66 2.61
CA VAL A 210 -11.13 13.23 2.63
C VAL A 210 -12.32 12.52 3.25
N HIS A 211 -12.83 11.52 2.54
CA HIS A 211 -13.86 10.62 3.06
C HIS A 211 -13.16 9.37 3.59
N ILE A 212 -13.57 8.91 4.76
CA ILE A 212 -12.99 7.77 5.45
C ILE A 212 -14.12 6.85 5.89
N ASP A 213 -14.02 5.57 5.51
CA ASP A 213 -15.01 4.56 5.87
C ASP A 213 -14.38 3.15 5.93
N ASN A 214 -15.12 2.21 6.53
CA ASN A 214 -14.85 0.77 6.52
C ASN A 214 -13.41 0.41 6.91
N VAL A 215 -12.93 0.97 8.02
CA VAL A 215 -11.57 0.70 8.51
C VAL A 215 -11.51 -0.65 9.20
N SER A 216 -10.57 -1.51 8.80
CA SER A 216 -10.32 -2.75 9.51
C SER A 216 -8.85 -2.92 9.83
N LEU A 217 -8.57 -3.46 11.02
CA LEU A 217 -7.26 -3.95 11.41
C LEU A 217 -7.43 -5.37 11.93
N ARG A 218 -6.69 -6.33 11.37
CA ARG A 218 -6.78 -7.75 11.77
C ARG A 218 -5.39 -8.35 11.91
N ARG A 219 -5.25 -9.31 12.84
CA ARG A 219 -4.10 -10.21 12.87
C ARG A 219 -4.27 -11.26 11.78
N ARG A 220 -3.21 -11.50 11.02
CA ARG A 220 -3.16 -12.43 9.88
C ARG A 220 -1.89 -13.29 9.97
N PRO A 221 -1.74 -14.16 10.99
CA PRO A 221 -0.46 -14.83 11.29
C PRO A 221 0.10 -15.66 10.14
N SER A 222 -0.78 -16.23 9.31
CA SER A 222 -0.44 -17.06 8.13
C SER A 222 -0.15 -16.25 6.86
N MET A 223 -0.44 -14.96 6.83
CA MET A 223 -0.32 -14.11 5.64
C MET A 223 1.14 -13.96 5.24
N ALA A 224 1.47 -14.18 3.96
CA ALA A 224 2.82 -13.97 3.46
C ALA A 224 3.07 -12.46 3.22
N ILE A 225 4.17 -11.94 3.76
CA ILE A 225 4.62 -10.56 3.55
C ILE A 225 6.13 -10.54 3.38
N ALA A 226 6.66 -9.47 2.78
CA ALA A 226 8.10 -9.20 2.69
C ALA A 226 8.58 -8.15 3.71
N GLY A 227 7.66 -7.43 4.34
CA GLY A 227 7.94 -6.36 5.31
C GLY A 227 6.72 -5.46 5.46
N THR A 228 6.89 -4.14 5.32
CA THR A 228 5.74 -3.20 5.24
C THR A 228 5.30 -3.06 3.80
N GLU A 229 4.02 -3.26 3.53
CA GLU A 229 3.46 -3.26 2.17
C GLU A 229 2.25 -2.32 2.08
N CYS A 230 2.22 -1.51 1.02
CA CYS A 230 1.19 -0.50 0.78
C CYS A 230 0.57 -0.68 -0.61
N TYR A 231 -0.71 -0.99 -0.67
CA TYR A 231 -1.43 -1.28 -1.90
C TYR A 231 -2.50 -0.23 -2.18
N PRO A 232 -2.37 0.56 -3.26
CA PRO A 232 -3.44 1.42 -3.72
C PRO A 232 -4.62 0.61 -4.31
N PRO A 233 -5.76 1.25 -4.58
CA PRO A 233 -6.91 0.63 -5.21
C PRO A 233 -6.58 -0.04 -6.54
N GLY A 234 -7.18 -1.20 -6.80
CA GLY A 234 -6.93 -2.00 -7.99
C GLY A 234 -5.59 -2.74 -7.97
N SER A 235 -4.78 -2.56 -6.93
CA SER A 235 -3.65 -3.43 -6.64
C SER A 235 -3.97 -4.36 -5.49
N ALA A 236 -3.50 -5.60 -5.60
CA ALA A 236 -3.66 -6.58 -4.55
C ALA A 236 -2.31 -7.29 -4.31
N PRO A 237 -2.03 -7.67 -3.06
CA PRO A 237 -0.99 -8.64 -2.77
C PRO A 237 -1.27 -9.96 -3.51
N ALA A 238 -0.21 -10.69 -3.86
CA ALA A 238 -0.34 -11.91 -4.67
C ALA A 238 -1.19 -12.99 -4.00
N ASP A 239 -1.24 -13.04 -2.66
CA ASP A 239 -2.07 -13.99 -1.90
C ASP A 239 -3.56 -13.60 -1.81
N MET A 240 -3.92 -12.38 -2.19
CA MET A 240 -5.31 -11.93 -2.30
C MET A 240 -5.87 -12.06 -3.71
N LEU A 241 -5.00 -12.28 -4.70
CA LEU A 241 -5.48 -12.64 -6.02
C LEU A 241 -6.19 -14.00 -5.88
N PRO A 242 -7.37 -14.18 -6.48
CA PRO A 242 -8.02 -15.48 -6.49
C PRO A 242 -6.99 -16.51 -6.96
N ALA A 243 -6.71 -17.51 -6.11
CA ALA A 243 -5.76 -18.57 -6.39
C ALA A 243 -6.03 -19.03 -7.82
N ASP A 244 -5.02 -18.84 -8.68
CA ASP A 244 -5.07 -18.87 -10.13
C ASP A 244 -6.48 -19.09 -10.67
N ILE A 245 -7.07 -18.07 -11.31
CA ILE A 245 -8.08 -18.37 -12.32
C ILE A 245 -7.42 -19.42 -13.20
N GLU A 246 -7.77 -20.69 -13.00
CA GLU A 246 -7.40 -21.77 -13.90
C GLU A 246 -8.01 -21.31 -15.20
N LEU A 247 -7.20 -20.61 -16.01
CA LEU A 247 -7.54 -20.33 -17.38
C LEU A 247 -7.91 -21.70 -17.89
N PRO A 248 -9.16 -21.89 -18.35
CA PRO A 248 -9.63 -23.21 -18.77
C PRO A 248 -8.52 -23.77 -19.63
N ALA A 249 -7.94 -24.90 -19.20
CA ALA A 249 -6.85 -25.50 -19.93
C ALA A 249 -7.31 -25.50 -21.39
N LEU A 250 -6.63 -24.74 -22.25
CA LEU A 250 -6.99 -24.69 -23.65
C LEU A 250 -6.73 -26.10 -24.14
N LEU A 251 -7.76 -26.94 -24.07
CA LEU A 251 -7.76 -28.22 -24.71
C LEU A 251 -7.46 -27.89 -26.17
N PRO A 252 -6.42 -28.46 -26.78
CA PRO A 252 -6.15 -28.26 -28.18
C PRO A 252 -7.37 -28.80 -28.95
N THR A 253 -8.34 -27.93 -29.24
CA THR A 253 -9.56 -28.26 -29.98
C THR A 253 -9.32 -28.29 -31.47
N ALA A 254 -8.13 -27.89 -31.94
CA ALA A 254 -7.67 -28.18 -33.28
C ALA A 254 -7.02 -29.57 -33.30
N VAL A 255 -7.83 -30.63 -33.37
CA VAL A 255 -7.40 -31.83 -34.09
C VAL A 255 -7.51 -31.46 -35.57
N PRO A 256 -6.40 -31.26 -36.30
CA PRO A 256 -6.50 -31.05 -37.73
C PRO A 256 -7.25 -32.27 -38.32
N PRO A 257 -8.24 -32.07 -39.20
CA PRO A 257 -8.88 -33.21 -39.85
C PRO A 257 -7.80 -34.00 -40.60
N LEU A 258 -7.54 -35.23 -40.13
CA LEU A 258 -6.56 -36.17 -40.68
C LEU A 258 -6.95 -36.73 -42.06
N TYR A 259 -7.91 -36.10 -42.75
CA TYR A 259 -8.46 -36.59 -44.00
C TYR A 259 -8.32 -35.55 -45.11
N ALA A 260 -7.21 -35.64 -45.84
CA ALA A 260 -7.16 -35.16 -47.21
C ALA A 260 -7.99 -36.13 -48.07
N PRO A 261 -9.08 -35.71 -48.74
CA PRO A 261 -9.83 -36.59 -49.62
C PRO A 261 -8.94 -37.13 -50.75
N GLU A 262 -9.22 -38.35 -51.20
CA GLU A 262 -8.51 -38.99 -52.30
C GLU A 262 -8.55 -38.08 -53.55
N GLY A 263 -7.39 -37.58 -53.99
CA GLY A 263 -7.25 -36.60 -55.06
C GLY A 263 -6.94 -35.16 -54.63
N ALA A 264 -6.84 -34.87 -53.33
CA ALA A 264 -6.33 -33.59 -52.86
C ALA A 264 -4.87 -33.40 -53.34
N PRO A 265 -4.50 -32.22 -53.88
CA PRO A 265 -3.12 -31.96 -54.28
C PRO A 265 -2.20 -32.10 -53.06
N PRO A 266 -0.97 -32.62 -53.24
CA PRO A 266 -0.01 -32.74 -52.13
C PRO A 266 0.16 -31.37 -51.50
N GLU A 267 0.01 -31.29 -50.17
CA GLU A 267 0.22 -30.04 -49.44
C GLU A 267 1.64 -29.55 -49.72
N ILE A 268 1.74 -28.36 -50.31
CA ILE A 268 3.01 -27.69 -50.51
C ILE A 268 3.48 -27.30 -49.10
N PRO A 269 4.65 -27.77 -48.63
CA PRO A 269 5.16 -27.36 -47.34
C PRO A 269 5.23 -25.84 -47.31
N LEU A 270 4.54 -25.24 -46.34
CA LEU A 270 4.63 -23.82 -46.05
C LEU A 270 6.08 -23.54 -45.63
N LEU A 271 6.88 -23.11 -46.60
CA LEU A 271 8.21 -22.60 -46.36
C LEU A 271 8.01 -21.23 -45.69
N ILE A 272 7.92 -21.24 -44.36
CA ILE A 272 8.01 -20.01 -43.57
C ILE A 272 9.46 -19.53 -43.73
N VAL A 273 9.70 -18.72 -44.75
CA VAL A 273 10.92 -17.92 -44.81
C VAL A 273 10.78 -16.91 -43.67
N PRO A 274 11.71 -16.87 -42.71
CA PRO A 274 11.72 -15.83 -41.69
C PRO A 274 11.61 -14.48 -42.40
N ALA A 275 10.66 -13.64 -41.99
CA ALA A 275 10.63 -12.27 -42.46
C ALA A 275 11.99 -11.65 -42.13
N ASP A 276 12.65 -11.05 -43.13
CA ASP A 276 13.87 -10.31 -42.91
C ASP A 276 13.62 -9.32 -41.77
N THR A 277 14.42 -9.44 -40.71
CA THR A 277 14.47 -8.45 -39.64
C THR A 277 14.82 -7.12 -40.29
N GLU A 278 13.83 -6.23 -40.44
CA GLU A 278 14.10 -4.83 -40.75
C GLU A 278 14.99 -4.30 -39.64
N SER A 279 16.24 -4.04 -40.00
CA SER A 279 17.18 -3.28 -39.19
C SER A 279 16.55 -1.90 -38.96
N GLU A 280 16.16 -1.58 -37.73
CA GLU A 280 15.89 -0.21 -37.29
C GLU A 280 17.19 0.61 -37.39
N GLY A 281 17.53 1.02 -38.61
CA GLY A 281 18.55 2.01 -38.91
C GLY A 281 17.90 3.38 -38.94
N GLY A 282 18.06 4.15 -37.88
CA GLY A 282 17.47 5.49 -37.81
C GLY A 282 17.86 6.27 -36.56
N THR A 283 19.14 6.61 -36.44
CA THR A 283 19.64 7.69 -35.58
C THR A 283 18.86 8.99 -35.80
N ALA A 284 18.05 9.38 -34.82
CA ALA A 284 17.58 10.75 -34.63
C ALA A 284 17.12 10.98 -33.18
N GLU A 285 18.03 10.84 -32.21
CA GLU A 285 17.85 11.49 -30.90
C GLU A 285 18.22 12.96 -31.04
N GLY A 286 17.20 13.82 -31.01
CA GLY A 286 17.37 15.26 -30.92
C GLY A 286 17.92 15.65 -29.55
N SER A 287 19.04 16.37 -29.54
CA SER A 287 19.51 17.08 -28.37
C SER A 287 18.62 18.30 -28.12
N VAL A 288 18.04 18.42 -26.94
CA VAL A 288 17.56 19.70 -26.41
C VAL A 288 18.49 20.07 -25.27
N THR A 289 19.15 21.22 -25.41
CA THR A 289 19.93 21.87 -24.35
C THR A 289 19.03 22.94 -23.73
N GLU A 290 18.86 22.88 -22.41
CA GLU A 290 18.46 24.01 -21.56
C GLU A 290 19.51 24.18 -20.47
#